data_AF-A0A965XW31-F1
#
_entry.id   AF-A0A965XW31-F1
#
_cell.length_a   1.000
_cell.length_b   1.000
_cell.length_c   1.000
_cell.angle_alpha   90.00
_cell.angle_beta   90.00
_cell.angle_gamma   90.00
#
_symmetry.space_group_name_H-M   'P 1'
#
loop_
_entity.id
_entity.type
_entity.pdbx_description
1 polymer ?
#
loop_
_entity_poly.entity_id
_entity_poly.type
_entity_poly.pdbx_seq_one_letter_code
_entity_poly.pdbx_strand_id
1 'polypeptide(L)'
;MKTTTIATILIACLILGACSKNNIGTTPEWNALSFTESENDEYSSYMNQPYVNLTFPGIVQGNSINFLDGKWEYGGIDYILVPHNWIGGKLKLQLVKNGALDYEHELDLTKPISLEIPLSKGEYSFKASLMDERGETLLNTYPLHGGTNKMIVE
;
A
#
# COMPACT_ATOMS: atom_id res chain seq x y z
N MET A 1 -66.51 12.86 10.10
CA MET A 1 -65.76 11.64 10.48
C MET A 1 -65.15 11.02 9.23
N LYS A 2 -63.83 11.09 9.11
CA LYS A 2 -62.89 10.03 8.69
C LYS A 2 -61.54 10.71 8.42
N THR A 3 -60.80 10.82 9.52
CA THR A 3 -59.34 10.68 9.57
C THR A 3 -58.89 9.44 8.78
N THR A 4 -57.57 9.38 8.53
CA THR A 4 -56.84 8.29 7.87
C THR A 4 -57.05 8.17 6.36
N THR A 5 -56.12 8.71 5.56
CA THR A 5 -55.28 7.97 4.56
C THR A 5 -54.38 8.97 3.80
N ILE A 6 -53.54 9.75 4.48
CA ILE A 6 -52.43 10.48 3.84
C ILE A 6 -51.24 10.50 4.82
N ALA A 7 -50.75 9.33 5.20
CA ALA A 7 -49.55 9.21 6.04
C ALA A 7 -48.79 7.90 5.81
N THR A 8 -48.97 7.25 4.66
CA THR A 8 -48.36 5.92 4.40
C THR A 8 -47.57 5.86 3.10
N ILE A 9 -47.42 6.97 2.36
CA ILE A 9 -46.59 7.00 1.15
C ILE A 9 -45.19 7.59 1.41
N LEU A 10 -44.99 8.32 2.52
CA LEU A 10 -43.68 8.94 2.81
C LEU A 10 -42.71 8.06 3.61
N ILE A 11 -43.15 6.91 4.12
CA ILE A 11 -42.29 5.98 4.90
C ILE A 11 -41.63 4.92 3.99
N ALA A 12 -42.16 4.71 2.78
CA ALA A 12 -41.61 3.74 1.84
C ALA A 12 -40.35 4.24 1.07
N CYS A 13 -40.07 5.55 1.08
CA CYS A 13 -38.86 6.10 0.44
C CYS A 13 -37.63 6.12 1.37
N LEU A 14 -37.78 5.78 2.65
CA LEU A 14 -36.68 5.84 3.63
C LEU A 14 -36.06 4.47 3.96
N ILE A 15 -36.52 3.39 3.32
CA ILE A 15 -36.05 2.02 3.59
C ILE A 15 -35.77 1.25 2.28
N LEU A 16 -35.18 1.94 1.31
CA LEU A 16 -34.34 1.32 0.28
C LEU A 16 -32.91 1.81 0.60
N GLY A 17 -32.20 1.20 1.55
CA GLY A 17 -31.97 -0.23 1.53
C GLY A 17 -30.96 -0.59 0.42
N ALA A 18 -29.92 0.22 0.26
CA ALA A 18 -28.61 -0.27 -0.11
C ALA A 18 -27.58 0.63 0.55
N CYS A 19 -27.24 0.30 1.81
CA CYS A 19 -25.83 0.37 2.16
C CYS A 19 -25.11 -0.29 0.99
N SER A 20 -24.33 0.46 0.23
CA SER A 20 -23.30 -0.15 -0.59
C SER A 20 -22.40 -0.89 0.39
N LYS A 21 -22.73 -2.15 0.67
CA LYS A 21 -21.71 -3.13 0.98
C LYS A 21 -20.84 -3.02 -0.26
N ASN A 22 -19.73 -2.29 -0.14
CA ASN A 22 -18.65 -2.43 -1.08
C ASN A 22 -18.50 -3.94 -1.22
N ASN A 23 -18.76 -4.43 -2.42
CA ASN A 23 -18.38 -5.78 -2.77
C ASN A 23 -16.86 -5.78 -2.62
N ILE A 24 -16.39 -6.11 -1.42
CA ILE A 24 -15.02 -6.52 -1.18
C ILE A 24 -14.94 -7.82 -1.95
N GLY A 25 -14.59 -7.70 -3.23
CA GLY A 25 -14.35 -8.81 -4.12
C GLY A 25 -13.36 -9.73 -3.42
N THR A 26 -13.67 -11.02 -3.41
CA THR A 26 -12.99 -12.05 -2.63
C THR A 26 -11.62 -12.44 -3.20
N THR A 27 -10.92 -11.49 -3.82
CA THR A 27 -9.50 -11.56 -4.14
C THR A 27 -8.82 -10.47 -3.32
N PRO A 28 -7.76 -10.77 -2.53
CA PRO A 28 -6.96 -9.72 -1.91
C PRO A 28 -6.58 -8.74 -3.02
N GLU A 29 -7.06 -7.49 -2.94
CA GLU A 29 -6.55 -6.44 -3.81
C GLU A 29 -5.04 -6.43 -3.58
N TRP A 30 -4.24 -6.81 -4.58
CA TRP A 30 -2.79 -6.74 -4.46
C TRP A 30 -2.37 -5.42 -5.08
N ASN A 31 -1.57 -4.68 -4.33
CA ASN A 31 -1.01 -3.42 -4.75
C ASN A 31 0.44 -3.62 -5.14
N ALA A 32 0.92 -2.77 -6.03
CA ALA A 32 2.31 -2.72 -6.45
C ALA A 32 2.74 -1.27 -6.63
N LEU A 33 3.92 -0.94 -6.12
CA LEU A 33 4.52 0.38 -6.19
C LEU A 33 5.94 0.25 -6.76
N SER A 34 6.36 1.27 -7.50
CA SER A 34 7.76 1.52 -7.82
C SER A 34 8.22 2.76 -7.08
N PHE A 35 9.35 2.67 -6.38
CA PHE A 35 10.08 3.79 -5.80
C PHE A 35 11.30 4.10 -6.66
N THR A 36 11.39 5.32 -7.19
CA THR A 36 12.48 5.73 -8.09
C THR A 36 12.76 7.22 -7.98
N GLU A 37 13.99 7.64 -8.32
CA GLU A 37 14.30 9.06 -8.50
C GLU A 37 13.75 9.62 -9.83
N SER A 38 13.27 8.76 -10.74
CA SER A 38 12.75 9.19 -12.04
C SER A 38 11.52 10.09 -11.89
N GLU A 39 11.44 11.15 -12.68
CA GLU A 39 10.28 12.07 -12.71
C GLU A 39 9.17 11.58 -13.66
N ASN A 40 9.44 10.56 -14.47
CA ASN A 40 8.46 9.97 -15.39
C ASN A 40 7.83 8.73 -14.74
N ASP A 41 6.50 8.63 -14.79
CA ASP A 41 5.72 7.56 -14.15
C ASP A 41 5.50 6.33 -15.07
N GLU A 42 5.85 6.43 -16.35
CA GLU A 42 5.83 5.30 -17.28
C GLU A 42 6.94 4.29 -16.94
N TYR A 43 6.56 3.06 -16.58
CA TYR A 43 7.53 2.03 -16.21
C TYR A 43 8.69 1.85 -17.22
N SER A 44 8.39 1.93 -18.52
CA SER A 44 9.39 1.83 -19.58
C SER A 44 10.44 2.94 -19.57
N SER A 45 10.15 4.11 -19.01
CA SER A 45 11.09 5.24 -19.01
C SER A 45 12.20 5.10 -17.98
N TYR A 46 11.96 4.37 -16.89
CA TYR A 46 12.91 4.23 -15.78
C TYR A 46 13.35 2.79 -15.50
N MET A 47 12.96 1.80 -16.31
CA MET A 47 13.38 0.41 -16.12
C MET A 47 14.90 0.17 -16.21
N ASN A 48 15.66 1.11 -16.78
CA ASN A 48 17.13 1.09 -16.83
C ASN A 48 17.79 1.95 -15.74
N GLN A 49 17.00 2.66 -14.95
CA GLN A 49 17.45 3.45 -13.79
C GLN A 49 17.33 2.58 -12.52
N PRO A 50 17.93 2.99 -11.39
CA PRO A 50 17.65 2.37 -10.10
C PRO A 50 16.18 2.58 -9.68
N TYR A 51 15.51 1.49 -9.32
CA TYR A 51 14.17 1.54 -8.73
C TYR A 51 13.95 0.35 -7.79
N VAL A 52 12.94 0.46 -6.93
CA VAL A 52 12.54 -0.61 -6.01
C VAL A 52 11.06 -0.89 -6.19
N ASN A 53 10.72 -2.13 -6.49
CA ASN A 53 9.34 -2.57 -6.54
C ASN A 53 8.92 -3.14 -5.18
N LEU A 54 7.73 -2.75 -4.73
CA LEU A 54 7.10 -3.28 -3.54
C LEU A 54 5.68 -3.73 -3.89
N THR A 55 5.35 -4.98 -3.62
CA THR A 55 3.97 -5.47 -3.65
C THR A 55 3.46 -5.71 -2.23
N PHE A 56 2.16 -5.49 -1.99
CA PHE A 56 1.52 -5.73 -0.69
C PHE A 56 0.01 -5.94 -0.87
N PRO A 57 -0.66 -6.62 0.07
CA PRO A 57 -2.12 -6.73 0.08
C PRO A 57 -2.77 -5.38 0.44
N GLY A 58 -3.95 -5.12 -0.12
CA GLY A 58 -4.79 -3.98 0.22
C GLY A 58 -5.47 -4.12 1.59
N ILE A 59 -5.64 -5.35 2.08
CA ILE A 59 -6.22 -5.63 3.40
C ILE A 59 -5.39 -6.71 4.11
N VAL A 60 -5.07 -6.49 5.37
CA VAL A 60 -4.27 -7.37 6.24
C VAL A 60 -4.98 -7.56 7.59
N GLN A 61 -5.13 -8.81 8.00
CA GLN A 61 -5.64 -9.21 9.33
C GLN A 61 -4.51 -9.63 10.29
N GLY A 62 -3.26 -9.39 9.90
CA GLY A 62 -2.06 -9.67 10.67
C GLY A 62 -1.56 -8.47 11.48
N ASN A 63 -0.62 -8.73 12.39
CA ASN A 63 0.04 -7.74 13.23
C ASN A 63 1.48 -7.43 12.78
N SER A 64 1.94 -8.01 11.66
CA SER A 64 3.23 -7.66 11.06
C SER A 64 3.30 -7.98 9.57
N ILE A 65 4.22 -7.29 8.89
CA ILE A 65 4.75 -7.62 7.57
C ILE A 65 6.14 -8.20 7.78
N ASN A 66 6.43 -9.36 7.19
CA ASN A 66 7.70 -10.05 7.37
C ASN A 66 8.31 -10.39 6.02
N PHE A 67 9.13 -9.50 5.49
CA PHE A 67 9.95 -9.80 4.32
C PHE A 67 11.19 -10.57 4.79
N LEU A 68 11.29 -11.84 4.39
CA LEU A 68 12.48 -12.67 4.53
C LEU A 68 13.07 -12.89 3.15
N ASP A 69 14.31 -12.45 2.96
CA ASP A 69 14.98 -12.39 1.66
C ASP A 69 14.12 -11.69 0.59
N GLY A 70 13.51 -10.57 0.95
CA GLY A 70 12.67 -9.77 0.07
C GLY A 70 11.29 -10.35 -0.22
N LYS A 71 10.91 -11.49 0.39
CA LYS A 71 9.60 -12.13 0.20
C LYS A 71 8.80 -12.19 1.49
N TRP A 72 7.51 -11.89 1.40
CA TRP A 72 6.52 -12.04 2.46
C TRP A 72 5.35 -12.88 1.94
N GLU A 73 5.09 -14.02 2.57
CA GLU A 73 3.93 -14.85 2.25
C GLU A 73 2.73 -14.45 3.12
N TYR A 74 1.61 -14.09 2.49
CA TYR A 74 0.38 -13.73 3.17
C TYR A 74 -0.84 -14.21 2.40
N GLY A 75 -1.75 -14.93 3.05
CA GLY A 75 -2.96 -15.46 2.41
C GLY A 75 -2.69 -16.42 1.24
N GLY A 76 -1.53 -17.10 1.24
CA GLY A 76 -1.10 -17.98 0.15
C GLY A 76 -0.56 -17.25 -1.09
N ILE A 77 -0.28 -15.95 -0.97
CA ILE A 77 0.29 -15.11 -2.03
C ILE A 77 1.66 -14.61 -1.58
N ASP A 78 2.61 -14.60 -2.53
CA ASP A 78 3.93 -14.01 -2.33
C ASP A 78 3.91 -12.52 -2.66
N TYR A 79 4.23 -11.71 -1.66
CA TYR A 79 4.49 -10.29 -1.80
C TYR A 79 6.00 -10.05 -1.72
N ILE A 80 6.52 -9.16 -2.56
CA ILE A 80 7.95 -8.96 -2.74
C ILE A 80 8.36 -7.50 -2.56
N LEU A 81 9.59 -7.30 -2.06
CA LEU A 81 10.33 -6.05 -2.05
C LEU A 81 11.64 -6.28 -2.81
N VAL A 82 11.74 -5.77 -4.04
CA VAL A 82 12.81 -6.13 -4.97
C VAL A 82 13.48 -4.89 -5.57
N PRO A 83 14.80 -4.73 -5.38
CA PRO A 83 15.58 -3.70 -6.07
C PRO A 83 15.88 -4.12 -7.51
N HIS A 84 15.90 -3.14 -8.42
CA HIS A 84 16.33 -3.29 -9.79
C HIS A 84 17.38 -2.23 -10.13
N ASN A 85 18.48 -2.65 -10.77
CA ASN A 85 19.62 -1.81 -11.10
C ASN A 85 20.16 -0.98 -9.91
N TRP A 86 19.93 -1.44 -8.68
CA TRP A 86 20.34 -0.74 -7.47
C TRP A 86 21.84 -0.96 -7.23
N ILE A 87 22.60 0.14 -7.18
CA ILE A 87 24.06 0.08 -7.16
C ILE A 87 24.70 0.69 -5.91
N GLY A 88 23.94 1.41 -5.08
CA GLY A 88 24.49 2.07 -3.91
C GLY A 88 23.46 2.81 -3.07
N GLY A 89 23.89 3.26 -1.89
CA GLY A 89 23.03 3.88 -0.89
C GLY A 89 22.07 2.89 -0.22
N LYS A 90 21.34 3.39 0.78
CA LYS A 90 20.31 2.63 1.50
C LYS A 90 18.93 3.16 1.16
N LEU A 91 17.94 2.28 1.15
CA LEU A 91 16.53 2.65 1.08
C LEU A 91 16.01 2.88 2.49
N LYS A 92 15.57 4.10 2.82
CA LYS A 92 14.75 4.35 4.00
C LYS A 92 13.29 4.11 3.62
N LEU A 93 12.74 2.95 3.98
CA LEU A 93 11.33 2.62 3.80
C LEU A 93 10.52 3.18 4.97
N GLN A 94 9.40 3.84 4.68
CA GLN A 94 8.55 4.48 5.67
C GLN A 94 7.10 4.00 5.51
N LEU A 95 6.45 3.66 6.62
CA LEU A 95 5.00 3.48 6.71
C LEU A 95 4.38 4.71 7.34
N VAL A 96 3.38 5.26 6.64
CA VAL A 96 2.58 6.39 7.11
C VAL A 96 1.20 5.85 7.49
N LYS A 97 0.85 5.93 8.76
CA LYS A 97 -0.44 5.54 9.31
C LYS A 97 -1.32 6.75 9.56
N ASN A 98 -2.53 6.78 8.99
CA ASN A 98 -3.48 7.88 9.17
C ASN A 98 -2.86 9.28 8.95
N GLY A 99 -1.93 9.39 7.99
CA GLY A 99 -1.23 10.64 7.66
C GLY A 99 0.01 10.97 8.50
N ALA A 100 0.33 10.20 9.53
CA ALA A 100 1.53 10.36 10.36
C ALA A 100 2.55 9.24 10.11
N LEU A 101 3.85 9.53 10.22
CA LEU A 101 4.89 8.49 10.19
C LEU A 101 4.67 7.54 11.38
N ASP A 102 4.54 6.24 11.09
CA ASP A 102 4.34 5.19 12.08
C ASP A 102 5.59 4.33 12.26
N TYR A 103 6.28 4.05 11.15
CA TYR A 103 7.46 3.21 11.13
C TYR A 103 8.42 3.65 10.03
N GLU A 104 9.73 3.52 10.30
CA GLU A 104 10.77 3.67 9.30
C GLU A 104 11.90 2.66 9.50
N HIS A 105 12.53 2.25 8.41
CA HIS A 105 13.68 1.34 8.44
C HIS A 105 14.63 1.58 7.27
N GLU A 106 15.93 1.53 7.53
CA GLU A 106 16.95 1.61 6.48
C GLU A 106 17.37 0.21 6.02
N LEU A 107 17.29 -0.03 4.71
CA LEU A 107 17.69 -1.28 4.06
C LEU A 107 18.89 -1.04 3.15
N ASP A 108 19.91 -1.88 3.30
CA ASP A 108 20.97 -2.02 2.31
C ASP A 108 20.50 -3.01 1.24
N LEU A 109 20.01 -2.49 0.11
CA LEU A 109 19.43 -3.29 -0.97
C LEU A 109 20.47 -4.04 -1.81
N THR A 110 21.76 -3.91 -1.49
CA THR A 110 22.83 -4.76 -2.07
C THR A 110 22.98 -6.09 -1.33
N LYS A 111 22.21 -6.29 -0.24
CA LYS A 111 22.20 -7.48 0.61
C LYS A 111 20.80 -8.13 0.60
N PRO A 112 20.70 -9.40 1.06
CA PRO A 112 19.42 -10.03 1.35
C PRO A 112 18.54 -9.14 2.23
N ILE A 113 17.29 -8.94 1.80
CA ILE A 113 16.35 -8.04 2.47
C ILE A 113 15.62 -8.80 3.57
N SER A 114 15.88 -8.47 4.83
CA SER A 114 15.14 -9.01 5.97
C SER A 114 14.53 -7.87 6.78
N LEU A 115 13.20 -7.79 6.79
CA LEU A 115 12.45 -6.69 7.37
C LEU A 115 11.19 -7.21 8.07
N GLU A 116 11.04 -6.84 9.34
CA GLU A 116 9.80 -7.02 10.10
C GLU A 116 9.21 -5.64 10.43
N ILE A 117 7.96 -5.43 10.00
CA ILE A 117 7.22 -4.21 10.24
C ILE A 117 6.04 -4.55 11.15
N PRO A 118 6.01 -4.09 12.40
CA PRO A 118 4.85 -4.27 13.27
C PRO A 118 3.67 -3.43 12.74
N LEU A 119 2.47 -4.01 12.80
CA LEU A 119 1.24 -3.38 12.35
C LEU A 119 0.23 -3.29 13.49
N SER A 120 -0.54 -2.21 13.48
CA SER A 120 -1.71 -2.04 14.33
C SER A 120 -2.88 -1.51 13.48
N LYS A 121 -4.12 -1.76 13.90
CA LYS A 121 -5.31 -1.40 13.11
C LYS A 121 -5.27 0.04 12.59
N GLY A 122 -5.61 0.22 11.31
CA GLY A 122 -5.63 1.53 10.66
C GLY A 122 -5.31 1.48 9.17
N GLU A 123 -5.23 2.66 8.57
CA GLU A 123 -4.90 2.84 7.15
C GLU A 123 -3.43 3.25 7.00
N TYR A 124 -2.72 2.53 6.14
CA TYR A 124 -1.30 2.69 5.87
C TYR A 124 -1.03 3.05 4.41
N SER A 125 0.05 3.80 4.20
CA SER A 125 0.67 4.03 2.90
C SER A 125 2.19 3.92 3.04
N PHE A 126 2.88 3.61 1.95
CA PHE A 126 4.33 3.49 1.90
C PHE A 126 4.97 4.73 1.28
N LYS A 127 6.12 5.12 1.81
CA LYS A 127 7.03 6.10 1.22
C LYS A 127 8.45 5.55 1.27
N ALA A 128 9.33 6.07 0.43
CA ALA A 128 10.72 5.71 0.49
C ALA A 128 11.62 6.91 0.18
N SER A 129 12.79 6.93 0.82
CA SER A 129 13.88 7.85 0.50
C SER A 129 15.16 7.06 0.21
N LEU A 130 16.01 7.60 -0.64
CA LEU A 130 17.39 7.13 -0.82
C LEU A 130 18.30 7.89 0.15
N MET A 131 19.10 7.14 0.90
CA MET A 131 20.14 7.64 1.80
C MET A 131 21.50 7.34 1.16
N ASP A 132 22.18 8.37 0.67
CA ASP A 132 23.52 8.27 0.09
C ASP A 132 24.40 9.47 0.47
N GLU A 133 25.51 9.66 -0.24
CA GLU A 133 26.44 10.78 -0.01
C GLU A 133 25.83 12.17 -0.24
N ARG A 134 24.74 12.27 -1.01
CA ARG A 134 23.97 13.49 -1.24
C ARG A 134 23.06 13.82 -0.05
N GLY A 135 22.89 12.88 0.87
CA GLY A 135 21.96 12.96 2.00
C GLY A 135 20.69 12.15 1.75
N GLU A 136 19.57 12.61 2.32
CA GLU A 136 18.27 12.00 2.12
C GLU A 136 17.56 12.60 0.91
N THR A 137 17.22 11.77 -0.08
CA THR A 137 16.43 12.14 -1.25
C THR A 137 15.11 11.38 -1.24
N LEU A 138 13.99 12.09 -1.17
CA LEU A 138 12.67 11.45 -1.26
C LEU A 138 12.48 10.85 -2.66
N LEU A 139 12.08 9.60 -2.74
CA LEU A 139 11.80 8.92 -4.00
C LEU A 139 10.37 9.18 -4.47
N ASN A 140 10.20 9.29 -5.79
CA ASN A 140 8.87 9.28 -6.40
C ASN A 140 8.25 7.89 -6.23
N THR A 141 6.95 7.87 -5.93
CA THR A 141 6.18 6.65 -5.71
C THR A 141 5.12 6.52 -6.79
N TYR A 142 5.24 5.51 -7.64
CA TYR A 142 4.32 5.27 -8.75
C TYR A 142 3.56 3.96 -8.55
N PRO A 143 2.22 3.98 -8.53
CA PRO A 143 1.42 2.75 -8.59
C PRO A 143 1.65 2.02 -9.91
N LEU A 144 1.98 0.74 -9.82
CA LEU A 144 1.98 -0.16 -10.97
C LEU A 144 0.53 -0.66 -11.22
N HIS A 145 0.23 -1.05 -12.46
CA HIS A 145 -1.12 -1.34 -12.99
C HIS A 145 -2.23 -1.62 -11.96
N GLY A 146 -3.17 -0.67 -11.83
CA GLY A 146 -4.43 -0.84 -11.10
C GLY A 146 -4.33 -0.81 -9.57
N GLY A 147 -3.13 -0.67 -9.00
CA GLY A 147 -2.93 -0.64 -7.55
C GLY A 147 -3.15 0.74 -6.93
N THR A 148 -3.31 0.76 -5.60
CA THR A 148 -3.31 1.97 -4.78
C THR A 148 -2.14 1.93 -3.79
N ASN A 149 -1.64 3.10 -3.34
CA ASN A 149 -0.71 3.15 -2.21
C ASN A 149 -1.45 3.10 -0.87
N LYS A 150 -2.26 2.05 -0.67
CA LYS A 150 -3.11 1.93 0.52
C LYS A 150 -3.23 0.49 0.97
N MET A 151 -2.95 0.28 2.25
CA MET A 151 -3.13 -0.98 2.96
C MET A 151 -4.00 -0.73 4.20
N ILE A 152 -5.02 -1.54 4.40
CA ILE A 152 -5.91 -1.50 5.57
C ILE A 152 -5.54 -2.65 6.49
N VAL A 153 -5.31 -2.36 7.78
CA VAL A 153 -5.10 -3.37 8.82
C VAL A 153 -6.36 -3.46 9.67
N GLU A 154 -7.00 -4.63 9.68
CA GLU A 154 -8.31 -4.90 10.33
C GLU A 154 -8.25 -5.42 11.77
#